data_AF-A0A1F9HTA7-F1
#
_entry.id   AF-A0A1F9HTA7-F1
#
_cell.length_a   1.000
_cell.length_b   1.000
_cell.length_c   1.000
_cell.angle_alpha   90.00
_cell.angle_beta   90.00
_cell.angle_gamma   90.00
#
_symmetry.space_group_name_H-M   'P 1'
#
loop_
_entity.id
_entity.type
_entity.pdbx_description
1 polymer ?
#
loop_
_entity_poly.entity_id
_entity_poly.type
_entity_poly.pdbx_seq_one_letter_code
_entity_poly.pdbx_strand_id
1 'polypeptide(L)'
;KKHRITVVFDGKRSGNLSRSSMNQKGIEVIFSRDGEEADQILKEMAKNKRQGITLVTSDRAVASFAEAHGAITIPSEEFDSKLAYAGYSDIKGITDEDDEGYASTVKKGNPRRLSKEERKRLKRIKKL
;
A
#
# COMPACT_ATOMS: atom_id res chain seq x y z
N LYS A 1 -10.24 6.48 8.32
CA LYS A 1 -10.97 5.26 7.87
C LYS A 1 -10.16 4.05 8.32
N LYS A 2 -10.78 2.97 8.81
CA LYS A 2 -10.03 1.75 9.16
C LYS A 2 -9.64 0.99 7.88
N HIS A 3 -8.34 0.85 7.63
CA HIS A 3 -7.81 -0.01 6.56
C HIS A 3 -7.43 -1.36 7.16
N ARG A 4 -7.70 -2.45 6.44
CA ARG A 4 -7.26 -3.79 6.86
C ARG A 4 -5.82 -3.97 6.40
N ILE A 5 -4.89 -4.10 7.35
CA ILE A 5 -3.47 -4.26 7.07
C ILE A 5 -3.15 -5.75 7.10
N THR A 6 -2.52 -6.23 6.02
CA THR A 6 -2.01 -7.60 5.93
C THR A 6 -0.51 -7.53 5.65
N VAL A 7 0.30 -8.17 6.50
CA VAL A 7 1.75 -8.29 6.35
C VAL A 7 2.07 -9.73 5.96
N VAL A 8 2.92 -9.92 4.95
CA VAL A 8 3.35 -11.25 4.51
C VAL A 8 4.83 -11.40 4.81
N PHE A 9 5.21 -12.44 5.56
CA PHE A 9 6.59 -12.79 5.88
C PHE A 9 7.02 -14.07 5.15
N ASP A 10 8.28 -14.13 4.70
CA ASP A 10 8.89 -15.35 4.16
C ASP A 10 9.15 -16.34 5.31
N GLY A 11 8.52 -17.51 5.25
CA GLY A 11 8.45 -18.50 6.33
C GLY A 11 9.48 -19.64 6.26
N LYS A 12 10.57 -19.50 5.48
CA LYS A 12 11.64 -20.49 5.24
C LYS A 12 12.27 -21.16 6.48
N ARG A 13 11.95 -20.75 7.71
CA ARG A 13 12.50 -21.33 8.95
C ARG A 13 11.49 -22.04 9.85
N SER A 14 10.19 -22.03 9.54
CA SER A 14 9.19 -22.53 10.48
C SER A 14 8.85 -24.03 10.34
N GLY A 15 9.35 -24.73 9.31
CA GLY A 15 9.02 -26.15 9.09
C GLY A 15 7.53 -26.44 8.85
N ASN A 16 6.72 -25.40 8.59
CA ASN A 16 5.28 -25.52 8.44
C ASN A 16 4.93 -25.90 6.99
N LEU A 17 4.20 -27.01 6.86
CA LEU A 17 3.70 -27.53 5.57
C LEU A 17 2.53 -26.71 4.99
N SER A 18 1.97 -25.76 5.75
CA SER A 18 0.83 -24.94 5.35
C SER A 18 1.05 -23.45 5.65
N ARG A 19 0.38 -22.56 4.90
CA ARG A 19 0.37 -21.12 5.17
C ARG A 19 -0.21 -20.89 6.56
N SER A 20 0.53 -20.21 7.42
CA SER A 20 0.03 -19.81 8.75
C SER A 20 -0.44 -18.37 8.71
N SER A 21 -1.51 -18.06 9.44
CA SER A 21 -1.97 -16.68 9.62
C SER A 21 -2.25 -16.40 11.10
N MET A 22 -1.87 -15.21 11.55
CA MET A 22 -2.11 -14.73 12.90
C MET A 22 -2.68 -13.31 12.83
N ASN A 23 -3.50 -12.92 13.79
CA ASN A 23 -3.86 -11.51 13.98
C ASN A 23 -3.09 -10.93 15.17
N GLN A 24 -2.37 -9.83 14.94
CA GLN A 24 -1.66 -9.11 15.98
C GLN A 24 -2.15 -7.65 16.00
N LYS A 25 -2.83 -7.25 17.08
CA LYS A 25 -3.34 -5.88 17.28
C LYS A 25 -4.14 -5.34 16.08
N GLY A 26 -4.91 -6.19 15.40
CA GLY A 26 -5.71 -5.79 14.23
C GLY A 26 -4.98 -5.87 12.89
N ILE A 27 -3.71 -6.27 12.89
CA ILE A 27 -2.91 -6.55 11.69
C ILE A 27 -2.93 -8.06 11.41
N GLU A 28 -3.31 -8.42 10.18
CA GLU A 28 -3.27 -9.81 9.71
C GLU A 28 -1.84 -10.11 9.26
N VAL A 29 -1.21 -11.12 9.86
CA VAL A 29 0.15 -11.55 9.53
C VAL A 29 0.06 -12.91 8.88
N ILE A 30 0.56 -13.04 7.65
CA ILE A 30 0.61 -14.29 6.88
C ILE A 30 2.07 -14.71 6.78
N PHE A 31 2.35 -15.95 7.15
CA PHE A 31 3.66 -16.57 6.94
C PHE A 31 3.57 -17.48 5.71
N SER A 32 4.49 -17.31 4.77
CA SER A 32 4.60 -18.24 3.64
C SER A 32 4.98 -19.64 4.12
N ARG A 33 4.61 -20.65 3.34
CA ARG A 33 5.02 -22.04 3.59
C ARG A 33 6.40 -22.31 3.00
N ASP A 34 6.99 -23.44 3.36
CA ASP A 34 8.24 -23.87 2.76
C ASP A 34 8.09 -24.07 1.24
N GLY A 35 9.03 -23.52 0.46
CA GLY A 35 8.97 -23.51 -1.01
C GLY A 35 8.03 -22.46 -1.65
N GLU A 36 7.42 -21.56 -0.87
CA GLU A 36 6.61 -20.45 -1.39
C GLU A 36 7.14 -19.09 -0.91
N GLU A 37 7.37 -18.18 -1.85
CA GLU A 37 7.87 -16.84 -1.53
C GLU A 37 6.73 -15.87 -1.21
N ALA A 38 7.00 -14.90 -0.34
CA ALA A 38 6.06 -13.82 -0.04
C ALA A 38 5.60 -13.10 -1.32
N ASP A 39 6.50 -12.91 -2.28
CA ASP A 39 6.21 -12.31 -3.58
C ASP A 39 5.13 -13.06 -4.35
N GLN A 40 5.10 -14.39 -4.28
CA GLN A 40 4.09 -15.20 -4.94
C GLN A 40 2.71 -14.98 -4.31
N ILE A 41 2.65 -14.90 -2.97
CA ILE A 41 1.43 -14.59 -2.22
C ILE A 41 0.94 -13.17 -2.57
N LEU A 42 1.85 -12.19 -2.63
CA LEU A 42 1.53 -10.81 -2.99
C LEU A 42 0.98 -10.70 -4.42
N LYS A 43 1.58 -11.41 -5.38
CA LYS A 43 1.09 -11.51 -6.77
C LYS A 43 -0.31 -12.13 -6.82
N GLU A 44 -0.54 -13.21 -6.07
CA GLU A 44 -1.85 -13.86 -5.98
C GLU A 44 -2.92 -12.90 -5.40
N MET A 45 -2.58 -12.19 -4.32
CA MET A 45 -3.45 -11.19 -3.70
C MET A 45 -3.77 -10.04 -4.66
N ALA A 46 -2.78 -9.54 -5.40
CA ALA A 46 -2.97 -8.49 -6.39
C ALA A 46 -3.88 -8.94 -7.54
N LYS A 47 -3.72 -10.17 -8.03
CA LYS A 47 -4.58 -10.74 -9.08
C LYS A 47 -6.04 -10.89 -8.64
N ASN A 48 -6.25 -11.35 -7.40
CA ASN A 48 -7.58 -11.61 -6.85
C ASN A 48 -8.32 -10.32 -6.46
N LYS A 49 -7.65 -9.38 -5.79
CA LYS A 49 -8.27 -8.16 -5.27
C LYS A 49 -8.21 -6.97 -6.24
N ARG A 50 -7.28 -6.96 -7.19
CA ARG A 50 -7.11 -5.91 -8.22
C ARG A 50 -7.13 -4.50 -7.59
N GLN A 51 -8.09 -3.66 -8.00
CA GLN A 51 -8.25 -2.29 -7.51
C GLN A 51 -8.66 -2.21 -6.01
N GLY A 52 -9.00 -3.32 -5.37
CA GLY A 52 -9.36 -3.40 -3.96
C GLY A 52 -8.18 -3.41 -2.99
N ILE A 53 -6.94 -3.57 -3.47
CA ILE A 53 -5.74 -3.65 -2.63
C ILE A 53 -4.73 -2.55 -2.95
N THR A 54 -4.00 -2.14 -1.92
CA THR A 54 -2.78 -1.35 -2.06
C THR A 54 -1.61 -2.21 -1.59
N LEU A 55 -0.64 -2.40 -2.47
CA LEU A 55 0.55 -3.23 -2.22
C LEU A 55 1.72 -2.34 -1.84
N VAL A 56 2.49 -2.74 -0.83
CA VAL A 56 3.76 -2.11 -0.48
C VAL A 56 4.87 -3.10 -0.79
N THR A 57 5.82 -2.73 -1.65
CA THR A 57 6.96 -3.59 -1.99
C THR A 57 8.15 -2.76 -2.48
N SER A 58 9.36 -3.28 -2.26
CA SER A 58 10.60 -2.73 -2.83
C SER A 58 10.94 -3.35 -4.19
N ASP A 59 10.35 -4.50 -4.53
CA ASP A 59 10.61 -5.16 -5.80
C ASP A 59 9.74 -4.59 -6.93
N ARG A 60 10.41 -4.03 -7.95
CA ARG A 60 9.78 -3.50 -9.16
C ARG A 60 9.03 -4.58 -9.95
N ALA A 61 9.48 -5.82 -9.94
CA ALA A 61 8.81 -6.90 -10.67
C ALA A 61 7.44 -7.23 -10.05
N VAL A 62 7.38 -7.33 -8.71
CA VAL A 62 6.13 -7.51 -7.96
C VAL A 62 5.21 -6.29 -8.14
N ALA A 63 5.76 -5.08 -8.07
CA ALA A 63 5.00 -3.85 -8.26
C ALA A 63 4.37 -3.79 -9.66
N SER A 64 5.17 -3.97 -10.71
CA SER A 64 4.71 -3.97 -12.10
C SER A 64 3.63 -5.03 -12.34
N PHE A 65 3.80 -6.24 -11.80
CA PHE A 65 2.78 -7.28 -11.88
C PHE A 65 1.46 -6.84 -11.23
N ALA A 66 1.53 -6.24 -10.05
CA ALA A 66 0.34 -5.79 -9.32
C ALA A 66 -0.38 -4.66 -10.07
N GLU A 67 0.36 -3.70 -10.62
CA GLU A 67 -0.19 -2.59 -11.43
C GLU A 67 -0.85 -3.09 -12.72
N ALA A 68 -0.24 -4.06 -13.40
CA ALA A 68 -0.82 -4.71 -14.57
C ALA A 68 -2.18 -5.37 -14.27
N HIS A 69 -2.41 -5.80 -13.02
CA HIS A 69 -3.69 -6.36 -12.56
C HIS A 69 -4.63 -5.31 -11.93
N GLY A 70 -4.25 -4.03 -11.99
CA GLY A 70 -5.03 -2.90 -11.52
C GLY A 70 -4.94 -2.62 -10.02
N ALA A 71 -4.01 -3.25 -9.30
CA ALA A 71 -3.71 -2.88 -7.93
C ALA A 71 -2.90 -1.57 -7.89
N ILE A 72 -2.94 -0.87 -6.76
CA ILE A 72 -2.14 0.34 -6.54
C ILE A 72 -0.90 -0.06 -5.75
N THR A 73 0.28 0.37 -6.20
CA THR A 73 1.53 0.07 -5.50
C THR A 73 2.15 1.31 -4.85
N ILE A 74 2.83 1.08 -3.74
CA ILE A 74 3.61 2.08 -3.01
C ILE A 74 5.00 1.47 -2.76
N PRO A 75 6.10 2.14 -3.16
CA PRO A 75 7.45 1.73 -2.80
C PRO A 75 7.63 1.69 -1.29
N SER A 76 8.36 0.70 -0.77
CA SER A 76 8.60 0.56 0.67
C SER A 76 9.25 1.81 1.28
N GLU A 77 10.17 2.47 0.57
CA GLU A 77 10.82 3.70 1.03
C GLU A 77 9.83 4.85 1.25
N GLU A 78 8.84 4.98 0.34
CA GLU A 78 7.80 6.00 0.46
C GLU A 78 6.80 5.64 1.58
N PHE A 79 6.55 4.35 1.78
CA PHE A 79 5.72 3.89 2.88
C PHE A 79 6.38 4.13 4.24
N ASP A 80 7.69 3.85 4.36
CA ASP A 80 8.49 4.10 5.56
C ASP A 80 8.49 5.58 5.95
N SER A 81 8.71 6.47 4.97
CA SER A 81 8.65 7.92 5.17
C SER A 81 7.28 8.38 5.72
N LYS A 82 6.18 7.80 5.24
CA LYS A 82 4.83 8.10 5.75
C LYS A 82 4.58 7.53 7.13
N LEU A 83 5.07 6.32 7.39
CA LEU A 83 4.95 5.69 8.70
C LEU A 83 5.71 6.50 9.76
N ALA A 84 6.91 6.98 9.42
CA ALA A 84 7.69 7.87 10.26
C ALA A 84 6.94 9.19 10.51
N TYR A 85 6.41 9.84 9.45
CA TYR A 85 5.64 11.08 9.60
C TYR A 85 4.37 10.90 10.44
N ALA A 86 3.63 9.81 10.26
CA ALA A 86 2.45 9.48 11.05
C ALA A 86 2.81 9.30 12.53
N GLY A 87 3.88 8.54 12.82
CA GLY A 87 4.38 8.38 14.18
C GLY A 87 4.83 9.70 14.82
N TYR A 88 5.47 10.59 14.03
CA TYR A 88 5.82 11.93 14.48
C TYR A 88 4.60 12.83 14.73
N SER A 89 3.54 12.70 13.93
CA SER A 89 2.29 13.47 14.08
C SER A 89 1.51 13.02 15.31
N ASP A 90 1.47 11.71 15.59
CA ASP A 90 0.90 11.14 16.82
C ASP A 90 1.66 11.62 18.08
N ILE A 91 2.99 11.78 17.99
CA ILE A 91 3.83 12.27 19.10
C ILE A 91 3.69 13.79 19.29
N LYS A 92 3.56 14.57 18.21
CA LYS A 92 3.52 16.04 18.25
C LYS A 92 2.12 16.64 18.32
N GLY A 93 1.05 15.86 18.23
CA GLY A 93 -0.32 16.37 18.30
C GLY A 93 -0.63 17.43 17.24
N ILE A 94 0.07 17.40 16.10
CA ILE A 94 -0.24 18.29 14.98
C ILE A 94 -1.51 17.73 14.34
N THR A 95 -2.63 18.37 14.69
CA THR A 95 -3.89 18.18 13.98
C THR A 95 -3.75 19.00 12.71
N ASP A 96 -3.88 18.38 11.54
CA ASP A 96 -3.98 19.12 10.27
C ASP A 96 -5.30 19.92 10.30
N GLU A 97 -5.26 21.11 10.92
CA GLU A 97 -6.21 22.19 10.68
C GLU A 97 -5.83 22.86 9.36
N ASP A 98 -6.81 22.85 8.45
CA ASP A 98 -7.02 23.75 7.32
C ASP A 98 -6.06 23.73 6.11
N ASP A 99 -6.58 23.22 4.99
CA ASP A 99 -6.43 23.89 3.68
C ASP A 99 -7.70 23.70 2.83
N GLU A 100 -8.78 24.39 3.24
CA GLU A 100 -9.91 24.70 2.35
C GLU A 100 -9.51 25.82 1.38
N GLY A 101 -8.78 25.46 0.33
CA GLY A 101 -8.40 26.36 -0.76
C GLY A 101 -9.48 26.49 -1.84
N TYR A 102 -10.21 27.61 -1.80
CA TYR A 102 -11.12 28.24 -2.75
C TYR A 102 -11.09 27.75 -4.22
N ALA A 103 -12.28 27.46 -4.78
CA ALA A 103 -12.48 27.22 -6.20
C ALA A 103 -12.20 28.50 -7.03
N SER A 104 -11.27 28.42 -7.99
CA SER A 104 -11.09 29.44 -9.01
C SER A 104 -11.13 28.83 -10.41
N THR A 105 -12.02 29.37 -11.23
CA THR A 105 -12.34 28.95 -12.60
C THR A 105 -11.38 29.56 -13.61
N VAL A 106 -10.44 28.78 -14.14
CA VAL A 106 -9.81 29.07 -15.44
C VAL A 106 -9.62 27.77 -16.23
N LYS A 107 -10.39 27.61 -17.31
CA LYS A 107 -10.20 26.53 -18.29
C LYS A 107 -8.96 26.82 -19.13
N LYS A 108 -7.85 26.15 -18.82
CA LYS A 108 -6.69 25.98 -19.69
C LYS A 108 -6.38 24.49 -19.74
N GLY A 109 -6.42 23.89 -20.94
CA GLY A 109 -6.07 22.48 -21.13
C GLY A 109 -4.68 22.21 -20.54
N ASN A 110 -4.59 21.30 -19.56
CA ASN A 110 -3.40 21.12 -18.75
C ASN A 110 -2.52 19.98 -19.32
N PRO A 111 -1.41 20.27 -20.02
CA PRO A 111 -0.44 19.27 -20.47
C PRO A 111 0.33 18.61 -19.31
N ARG A 112 0.16 19.10 -18.07
CA ARG A 112 0.74 18.54 -16.83
C ARG A 112 -0.29 17.72 -16.04
N ARG A 113 -1.35 17.24 -16.69
CA ARG A 113 -2.29 16.32 -16.05
C ARG A 113 -1.54 15.01 -15.77
N LEU A 114 -1.13 14.81 -14.52
CA LEU A 114 -0.65 13.52 -14.00
C LEU A 114 -1.51 12.38 -14.56
N SER A 115 -0.94 11.23 -14.87
CA SER A 115 -1.69 10.10 -15.40
C SER A 115 -2.88 9.76 -14.49
N LYS A 116 -3.90 9.09 -15.04
CA LYS A 116 -5.06 8.67 -14.23
C LYS A 116 -4.61 7.79 -13.05
N GLU A 117 -3.52 7.05 -13.24
CA GLU A 117 -2.91 6.16 -12.26
C GLU A 117 -2.23 6.96 -11.15
N GLU A 118 -1.36 7.91 -11.49
CA GLU A 118 -0.72 8.81 -10.51
C GLU A 118 -1.75 9.58 -9.68
N ARG A 119 -2.86 10.02 -10.30
CA ARG A 119 -3.95 10.67 -9.56
C ARG A 119 -4.68 9.73 -8.62
N LYS A 120 -4.91 8.47 -9.01
CA LYS A 120 -5.50 7.46 -8.11
C LYS A 120 -4.54 7.14 -6.96
N ARG A 121 -3.25 7.02 -7.25
CA ARG A 121 -2.17 6.78 -6.29
C ARG A 121 -2.10 7.90 -5.26
N LEU A 122 -1.98 9.16 -5.69
CA LEU A 122 -1.99 10.32 -4.79
C LEU A 122 -3.26 10.43 -3.95
N LYS A 123 -4.44 10.15 -4.51
CA LYS A 123 -5.71 10.12 -3.76
C LYS A 123 -5.76 9.03 -2.70
N ARG A 124 -5.10 7.89 -2.92
CA ARG A 124 -5.01 6.81 -1.93
C ARG A 124 -3.98 7.12 -0.87
N ILE A 125 -2.84 7.67 -1.27
CA ILE A 125 -1.81 8.18 -0.37
C ILE A 125 -2.40 9.21 0.60
N LYS A 126 -3.19 10.18 0.12
CA LYS A 126 -3.88 11.17 0.97
C LYS A 126 -4.93 10.55 1.92
N LYS A 127 -5.33 9.29 1.72
CA LYS A 127 -6.37 8.59 2.49
C LYS A 127 -5.82 7.50 3.40
N LEU A 128 -4.52 7.21 3.31
CA LEU A 128 -3.77 6.42 4.27
C LEU A 128 -3.46 7.33 5.46
#